data_AF-Q0J552-F1
#
_entry.id   AF-Q0J552-F1
#
_cell.length_a   1.000
_cell.length_b   1.000
_cell.length_c   1.000
_cell.angle_alpha   90.00
_cell.angle_beta   90.00
_cell.angle_gamma   90.00
#
_symmetry.space_group_name_H-M   'P 1'
#
loop_
_entity.id
_entity.type
_entity.pdbx_description
1 polymer ?
#
loop_
_entity_poly.entity_id
_entity_poly.type
_entity_poly.pdbx_seq_one_letter_code
_entity_poly.pdbx_strand_id
1 'polypeptide(L)' 'MATPSAATRKKLQRKFRLRGFTLKVDALEEAAAFLARFPDAEDDALDLLLDELDKEPLVDP' A
#
# COMPACT_ATOMS: atom_id res chain seq x y z
N MET A 1 -18.33 -6.42 4.44
CA MET A 1 -17.02 -5.75 4.42
C MET A 1 -16.19 -6.44 3.34
N ALA A 2 -15.73 -5.72 2.32
CA ALA A 2 -14.89 -6.31 1.27
C ALA A 2 -13.55 -6.71 1.89
N THR A 3 -13.28 -8.00 1.99
CA THR A 3 -11.98 -8.49 2.44
C THR A 3 -10.94 -8.16 1.36
N PRO A 4 -9.79 -7.56 1.72
CA PRO A 4 -8.75 -7.27 0.75
C PRO A 4 -8.31 -8.57 0.07
N SER A 5 -8.45 -8.60 -1.25
CA SER A 5 -8.16 -9.78 -2.04
C SER A 5 -6.68 -10.15 -1.89
N ALA A 6 -6.36 -11.45 -1.95
CA ALA A 6 -4.97 -11.90 -1.91
C ALA A 6 -4.15 -11.30 -3.08
N ALA A 7 -4.81 -10.95 -4.19
CA ALA A 7 -4.21 -10.26 -5.32
C ALA A 7 -3.77 -8.84 -4.98
N THR A 8 -4.63 -8.05 -4.32
CA THR A 8 -4.34 -6.67 -3.87
C THR A 8 -3.15 -6.67 -2.90
N ARG A 9 -3.10 -7.60 -1.94
CA ARG A 9 -1.96 -7.73 -0.99
C ARG A 9 -0.65 -8.04 -1.69
N LYS A 10 -0.65 -8.95 -2.67
CA LYS A 10 0.55 -9.31 -3.45
C LYS A 10 1.03 -8.13 -4.31
N LYS A 11 0.09 -7.34 -4.85
CA LYS A 11 0.38 -6.15 -5.66
C LYS A 11 1.02 -5.06 -4.82
N LEU A 12 0.44 -4.77 -3.65
CA LEU A 12 1.00 -3.90 -2.61
C LEU A 12 2.43 -4.29 -2.27
N GLN A 13 2.64 -5.54 -1.81
CA GLN A 13 3.97 -6.02 -1.44
C GLN A 13 5.00 -5.82 -2.57
N ARG A 14 4.61 -6.06 -3.83
CA ARG A 14 5.53 -5.88 -4.96
C ARG A 14 5.87 -4.41 -5.20
N LYS A 15 4.88 -3.50 -5.23
CA LYS A 15 5.15 -2.07 -5.46
C LYS A 15 5.94 -1.44 -4.31
N PHE A 16 5.60 -1.76 -3.07
CA PHE A 16 6.35 -1.30 -1.90
C PHE A 16 7.81 -1.78 -1.90
N ARG A 17 8.03 -3.07 -2.21
CA ARG A 17 9.39 -3.62 -2.30
C ARG A 17 10.22 -2.98 -3.42
N LEU A 18 9.60 -2.59 -4.53
CA LEU A 18 10.29 -1.89 -5.63
C LEU A 18 10.78 -0.49 -5.23
N ARG A 19 10.08 0.17 -4.30
CA ARG A 19 10.47 1.47 -3.75
C ARG A 19 11.43 1.36 -2.54
N GLY A 20 11.82 0.14 -2.16
CA GLY A 20 12.72 -0.09 -1.02
C GLY A 20 12.04 -0.07 0.34
N PHE A 21 10.70 0.02 0.38
CA PHE A 21 9.95 -0.04 1.63
C PHE A 21 9.84 -1.46 2.17
N THR A 22 10.08 -1.62 3.47
CA THR A 22 9.82 -2.86 4.19
C THR A 22 8.53 -2.69 5.00
N LEU A 23 7.40 -3.06 4.41
CA LEU A 23 6.12 -2.95 5.11
C LEU A 23 5.97 -4.03 6.19
N LYS A 24 5.54 -3.60 7.39
CA LYS A 24 4.98 -4.52 8.39
C LYS A 24 3.65 -5.08 7.90
N VAL A 25 3.27 -6.25 8.42
CA VAL A 25 2.01 -6.92 8.07
C VAL A 25 0.81 -6.01 8.34
N ASP A 26 0.81 -5.30 9.47
CA ASP A 26 -0.30 -4.40 9.84
C ASP A 26 -0.48 -3.26 8.83
N ALA A 27 0.62 -2.62 8.40
CA ALA A 27 0.60 -1.58 7.38
C ALA A 27 0.12 -2.11 6.02
N LEU A 28 0.42 -3.38 5.72
CA LEU A 28 -0.04 -4.03 4.49
C LEU A 28 -1.56 -4.25 4.53
N GLU A 29 -2.09 -4.64 5.68
CA GLU A 29 -3.53 -4.82 5.86
C GLU A 29 -4.28 -3.49 5.82
N GLU A 30 -3.75 -2.44 6.44
CA GLU A 30 -4.31 -1.09 6.33
C GLU A 30 -4.31 -0.57 4.89
N ALA A 31 -3.17 -0.67 4.19
CA ALA A 31 -3.09 -0.26 2.79
C ALA A 31 -4.07 -1.07 1.93
N ALA A 32 -4.22 -2.37 2.16
CA ALA A 32 -5.16 -3.19 1.41
C ALA A 32 -6.62 -2.84 1.72
N ALA A 33 -6.94 -2.52 2.98
CA ALA A 33 -8.26 -2.03 3.38
C ALA A 33 -8.58 -0.65 2.79
N PHE A 34 -7.58 0.23 2.71
CA PHE A 34 -7.68 1.53 2.04
C PHE A 34 -8.01 1.36 0.56
N LEU A 35 -7.26 0.52 -0.15
CA LEU A 35 -7.47 0.23 -1.56
C LEU A 35 -8.83 -0.43 -1.85
N ALA A 36 -9.34 -1.25 -0.93
CA ALA A 36 -10.68 -1.84 -1.05
C ALA A 36 -11.81 -0.80 -1.09
N ARG A 37 -11.56 0.46 -0.70
CA ARG A 37 -12.51 1.58 -0.82
C ARG A 37 -12.53 2.19 -2.22
N PHE A 38 -11.54 1.87 -3.07
CA PHE A 38 -11.36 2.42 -4.42
C PHE A 38 -11.25 1.29 -5.46
N PRO A 39 -12.31 0.49 -5.69
CA PRO A 39 -12.24 -0.65 -6.62
C PRO A 39 -11.90 -0.24 -8.06
N ASP A 40 -12.33 0.94 -8.50
CA ASP A 40 -12.09 1.45 -9.86
C ASP A 40 -10.77 2.22 -10.00
N ALA A 41 -10.13 2.56 -8.87
CA ALA A 41 -8.92 3.38 -8.80
C ALA A 41 -7.86 2.74 -7.90
N GLU A 42 -7.85 1.40 -7.79
CA GLU A 42 -6.94 0.66 -6.91
C GLU A 42 -5.46 1.00 -7.24
N ASP A 43 -5.13 1.07 -8.52
CA ASP A 43 -3.76 1.37 -8.97
C ASP A 43 -3.35 2.81 -8.68
N ASP A 44 -4.21 3.78 -9.01
CA ASP A 44 -3.93 5.20 -8.79
C ASP A 44 -3.84 5.54 -7.30
N ALA A 45 -4.75 4.99 -6.49
CA ALA A 45 -4.74 5.15 -5.04
C ALA A 45 -3.49 4.53 -4.40
N LEU A 46 -3.00 3.40 -4.95
CA LEU A 46 -1.77 2.77 -4.51
C LEU A 46 -0.55 3.61 -4.87
N ASP A 47 -0.48 4.15 -6.09
CA ASP A 47 0.64 5.01 -6.50
C ASP A 47 0.69 6.31 -5.68
N LEU A 48 -0.47 6.91 -5.38
CA LEU A 48 -0.59 8.06 -4.47
C LEU A 48 -0.08 7.74 -3.06
N LEU A 49 -0.48 6.58 -2.50
CA LEU A 49 -0.04 6.16 -1.17
C LEU A 49 1.48 5.96 -1.13
N LEU A 50 2.05 5.37 -2.18
CA LEU A 50 3.49 5.16 -2.29
C LEU A 50 4.24 6.48 -2.42
N ASP A 51 3.76 7.40 -3.26
CA ASP A 51 4.38 8.71 -3.44
C ASP A 51 4.31 9.55 -2.16
N GLU A 52 3.26 9.40 -1.34
CA GLU A 52 3.18 10.07 -0.05
C GLU A 52 4.17 9.49 0.97
N LEU A 53 4.32 8.16 1.00
CA LEU A 53 5.31 7.49 1.86
C LEU A 53 6.76 7.76 1.43
N ASP A 54 7.01 8.05 0.16
CA ASP A 54 8.31 8.46 -0.39
C ASP A 54 8.64 9.93 -0.07
N LYS A 55 7.61 10.76 0.20
CA LYS A 55 7.79 12.15 0.64
C LYS A 55 8.01 12.29 2.13
N GLU A 56 7.54 11.34 2.94
CA GLU A 56 7.86 11.34 4.36
C GLU A 56 9.36 11.03 4.52
N PRO A 57 10.19 11.96 5.03
CA PRO A 57 11.55 11.61 5.38
C PRO A 57 11.46 10.49 6.41
N LEU A 58 12.22 9.41 6.20
CA LEU A 58 12.43 8.37 7.20
C LEU A 58 13.18 9.03 8.38
N VAL A 59 12.47 9.78 9.21
CA VAL A 59 13.00 10.26 10.49
C VAL A 59 12.92 9.04 11.40
N ASP A 60 13.93 8.21 11.33
CA ASP A 60 14.19 7.14 12.29
C ASP A 60 14.66 7.83 13.58
N PRO A 61 13.87 7.86 14.68
CA PRO A 61 14.32 8.39 15.97
C PRO A 61 15.21 7.40 16.73
#